data_AF-A0AAI9RRZ6-F1
#
_entry.id   AF-A0AAI9RRZ6-F1
#
_cell.length_a   1.000
_cell.length_b   1.000
_cell.length_c   1.000
_cell.angle_alpha   90.00
_cell.angle_beta   90.00
_cell.angle_gamma   90.00
#
_symmetry.space_group_name_H-M   'P 1'
#
loop_
_entity.id
_entity.type
_entity.pdbx_description
1 polymer ?
#
loop_
_entity_poly.entity_id
_entity_poly.type
_entity_poly.pdbx_seq_one_letter_code
_entity_poly.pdbx_strand_id
1 'polypeptide(L)'
;MFKNHISGLVIVSTLLAIVGLVLLFVSASFGISLGSSWLRSQQDGIADTSQFVMVMEAYTTVFVVLGGILFAVGLLTAILTYFSVLFLGFRETEHTD
;
A
#
# COMPACT_ATOMS: atom_id res chain seq x y z
N MET A 1 28.93 6.19 -6.50
CA MET A 1 27.82 5.68 -7.33
C MET A 1 26.69 5.04 -6.50
N PHE A 2 26.99 4.23 -5.45
CA PHE A 2 25.99 3.59 -4.56
C PHE A 2 24.99 4.55 -3.86
N LYS A 3 25.45 5.72 -3.42
CA LYS A 3 24.66 6.70 -2.66
C LYS A 3 23.41 7.21 -3.41
N ASN A 4 23.47 7.28 -4.75
CA ASN A 4 22.36 7.75 -5.58
C ASN A 4 21.28 6.66 -5.76
N HIS A 5 21.67 5.39 -5.83
CA HIS A 5 20.73 4.26 -5.96
C HIS A 5 19.96 4.01 -4.64
N ILE A 6 20.65 4.14 -3.51
CA ILE A 6 20.02 4.01 -2.18
C ILE A 6 18.99 5.13 -1.96
N SER A 7 19.29 6.36 -2.41
CA SER A 7 18.35 7.49 -2.32
C SER A 7 17.07 7.25 -3.12
N GLY A 8 17.17 6.65 -4.31
CA GLY A 8 16.00 6.28 -5.12
C GLY A 8 15.11 5.23 -4.44
N LEU A 9 15.71 4.20 -3.82
CA LEU A 9 14.99 3.16 -3.09
C LEU A 9 14.26 3.71 -1.85
N VAL A 10 14.85 4.67 -1.14
CA VAL A 10 14.18 5.33 0.00
C VAL A 10 12.97 6.14 -0.47
N ILE A 11 13.08 6.87 -1.58
CA ILE A 11 11.97 7.65 -2.14
C ILE A 11 10.83 6.71 -2.59
N VAL A 12 11.16 5.65 -3.33
CA VAL A 12 10.16 4.69 -3.82
C VAL A 12 9.47 3.98 -2.66
N SER A 13 10.22 3.50 -1.66
CA SER A 13 9.63 2.83 -0.49
C SER A 13 8.74 3.76 0.34
N THR A 14 9.14 5.01 0.51
CA THR A 14 8.33 6.03 1.20
C THR A 14 7.04 6.33 0.44
N LEU A 15 7.12 6.52 -0.88
CA LEU A 15 5.93 6.70 -1.72
C LEU A 15 5.01 5.48 -1.64
N LEU A 16 5.58 4.27 -1.68
CA LEU A 16 4.81 3.03 -1.61
C LEU A 16 4.08 2.88 -0.27
N ALA A 17 4.74 3.24 0.84
CA ALA A 17 4.12 3.27 2.15
C ALA A 17 3.01 4.32 2.26
N ILE A 18 3.23 5.55 1.75
CA ILE A 18 2.19 6.60 1.75
C ILE A 18 0.98 6.15 0.92
N VAL A 19 1.21 5.59 -0.27
CA VAL A 19 0.14 5.10 -1.15
C VAL A 19 -0.62 3.93 -0.49
N GLY A 20 0.09 2.98 0.11
CA GLY A 20 -0.53 1.88 0.86
C GLY A 20 -1.38 2.38 2.04
N LEU A 21 -0.89 3.38 2.77
CA LEU A 21 -1.62 4.00 3.87
C LEU A 21 -2.88 4.72 3.38
N VAL A 22 -2.78 5.51 2.31
CA VAL A 22 -3.94 6.19 1.71
C VAL A 22 -4.98 5.18 1.23
N LEU A 23 -4.56 4.08 0.61
CA LEU A 23 -5.45 3.01 0.17
C LEU A 23 -6.23 2.38 1.33
N LEU A 24 -5.61 2.22 2.51
CA LEU A 24 -6.30 1.70 3.69
C LEU A 24 -7.45 2.63 4.14
N PHE A 25 -7.22 3.94 4.18
CA PHE A 25 -8.24 4.91 4.61
C PHE A 25 -9.32 5.18 3.55
N VAL A 26 -8.97 5.13 2.26
CA VAL A 26 -9.90 5.38 1.15
C VAL A 26 -10.63 4.11 0.70
N SER A 27 -10.25 2.93 1.22
CA SER A 27 -10.85 1.63 0.88
C SER A 27 -12.37 1.59 1.01
N ALA A 28 -12.93 2.17 2.07
CA ALA A 28 -14.38 2.22 2.29
C ALA A 28 -15.09 3.05 1.23
N SER A 29 -14.54 4.23 0.88
CA SER A 29 -15.05 5.08 -0.19
C SER A 29 -14.96 4.41 -1.57
N PHE A 30 -13.89 3.66 -1.86
CA PHE A 30 -13.79 2.86 -3.07
C PHE A 30 -14.81 1.71 -3.09
N GLY A 31 -15.02 1.03 -1.96
CA GLY A 31 -16.02 -0.02 -1.82
C GLY A 31 -17.44 0.50 -2.09
N ILE A 32 -17.81 1.66 -1.55
CA ILE A 32 -19.11 2.31 -1.80
C ILE A 32 -19.24 2.75 -3.27
N SER A 33 -18.19 3.34 -3.84
CA SER A 33 -18.19 3.79 -5.24
C SER A 33 -18.31 2.62 -6.23
N LEU A 34 -17.64 1.51 -5.96
CA LEU A 34 -17.70 0.32 -6.81
C LEU A 34 -18.99 -0.46 -6.60
N GLY A 35 -19.46 -0.56 -5.35
CA GLY A 35 -20.77 -1.15 -5.04
C GLY A 35 -21.90 -0.38 -5.73
N SER A 36 -21.88 0.95 -5.71
CA SER A 36 -22.87 1.78 -6.40
C SER A 36 -22.77 1.70 -7.92
N SER A 37 -21.56 1.56 -8.48
CA SER A 37 -21.36 1.29 -9.90
C SER A 37 -21.90 -0.09 -10.31
N TRP A 38 -21.62 -1.12 -9.51
CA TRP A 38 -22.17 -2.46 -9.68
C TRP A 38 -23.70 -2.43 -9.63
N LEU A 39 -24.30 -1.76 -8.64
CA LEU A 39 -25.74 -1.60 -8.53
C LEU A 39 -26.37 -0.95 -9.77
N ARG A 40 -25.71 0.06 -10.36
CA ARG A 40 -26.16 0.70 -11.62
C ARG A 40 -26.03 -0.20 -12.84
N SER A 41 -25.20 -1.24 -12.77
CA SER A 41 -25.06 -2.25 -13.83
C SER A 41 -26.13 -3.35 -13.75
N GLN A 42 -26.85 -3.47 -12.63
CA GLN A 42 -28.03 -4.31 -12.54
C GLN A 42 -29.18 -3.73 -13.38
N GLN A 43 -29.94 -4.63 -14.01
CA GLN A 43 -30.90 -4.34 -15.08
C GLN A 43 -32.01 -3.34 -14.69
N ASP A 44 -32.27 -3.16 -13.39
CA ASP A 44 -33.22 -2.17 -12.86
C ASP A 44 -32.60 -1.19 -11.84
N GLY A 45 -31.29 -1.28 -11.55
CA GLY A 45 -30.68 -0.52 -10.45
C GLY A 45 -31.13 -0.98 -9.06
N ILE A 46 -31.80 -2.13 -8.99
CA ILE A 46 -32.39 -2.70 -7.79
C ILE A 46 -31.63 -3.99 -7.48
N ALA A 47 -31.08 -4.06 -6.27
CA ALA A 47 -30.54 -5.28 -5.70
C ALA A 47 -31.05 -5.42 -4.27
N ASP A 48 -31.12 -6.64 -3.78
CA ASP A 48 -31.39 -6.89 -2.38
C ASP A 48 -30.30 -6.21 -1.53
N THR A 49 -30.68 -5.51 -0.46
CA THR A 49 -29.76 -4.81 0.43
C THR A 49 -28.65 -5.75 0.92
N SER A 50 -28.98 -7.02 1.15
CA SER A 50 -28.01 -8.05 1.55
C SER A 50 -26.94 -8.33 0.49
N GLN A 51 -27.32 -8.38 -0.79
CA GLN A 51 -26.38 -8.54 -1.90
C GLN A 51 -25.51 -7.29 -2.09
N PHE A 52 -26.09 -6.10 -2.00
CA PHE A 52 -25.35 -4.85 -2.14
C PHE A 52 -24.26 -4.72 -1.05
N VAL A 53 -24.62 -5.00 0.21
CA VAL A 53 -23.68 -4.95 1.33
C VAL A 53 -22.55 -5.98 1.15
N MET A 54 -22.87 -7.20 0.72
CA MET A 54 -21.86 -8.23 0.46
C MET A 54 -20.86 -7.82 -0.63
N VAL A 55 -21.34 -7.25 -1.74
CA VAL A 55 -20.48 -6.78 -2.83
C VAL A 55 -19.61 -5.60 -2.39
N MET A 56 -20.19 -4.65 -1.66
CA MET A 56 -19.46 -3.51 -1.11
C MET A 56 -18.37 -3.92 -0.13
N GLU A 57 -18.66 -4.86 0.79
CA GLU A 57 -17.69 -5.40 1.74
C GLU A 57 -16.58 -6.18 1.04
N ALA A 58 -16.92 -6.97 0.01
CA ALA A 58 -15.94 -7.71 -0.79
C ALA A 58 -14.94 -6.73 -1.45
N TYR A 59 -15.43 -5.69 -2.13
CA TYR A 59 -14.55 -4.68 -2.73
C TYR A 59 -13.72 -3.96 -1.66
N THR A 60 -14.34 -3.52 -0.56
CA THR A 60 -13.62 -2.84 0.53
C THR A 60 -12.49 -3.71 1.07
N THR A 61 -12.75 -4.99 1.31
CA THR A 61 -11.77 -5.95 1.83
C THR A 61 -10.59 -6.12 0.89
N VAL A 62 -10.84 -6.22 -0.43
CA VAL A 62 -9.75 -6.32 -1.42
C VAL A 62 -8.85 -5.07 -1.40
N PHE A 63 -9.43 -3.87 -1.32
CA PHE A 63 -8.64 -2.64 -1.21
C PHE A 63 -7.86 -2.53 0.10
N VAL A 64 -8.45 -2.97 1.22
CA VAL A 64 -7.75 -3.03 2.52
C VAL A 64 -6.58 -4.00 2.46
N VAL A 65 -6.78 -5.21 1.92
CA VAL A 65 -5.73 -6.23 1.80
C VAL A 65 -4.61 -5.75 0.89
N LEU A 66 -4.93 -5.19 -0.28
CA LEU A 66 -3.94 -4.63 -1.19
C LEU A 66 -3.17 -3.47 -0.56
N GLY A 67 -3.88 -2.50 0.04
CA GLY A 67 -3.28 -1.37 0.73
C GLY A 67 -2.35 -1.81 1.86
N GLY A 68 -2.76 -2.83 2.62
CA GLY A 68 -1.96 -3.43 3.68
C GLY A 68 -0.67 -4.10 3.18
N ILE A 69 -0.75 -4.86 2.08
CA ILE A 69 0.43 -5.49 1.46
C ILE A 69 1.40 -4.40 0.94
N LEU A 70 0.89 -3.40 0.21
CA LEU A 70 1.68 -2.27 -0.30
C LEU A 70 2.36 -1.50 0.84
N PHE A 71 1.63 -1.23 1.92
CA PHE A 71 2.16 -0.57 3.10
C PHE A 71 3.24 -1.41 3.79
N ALA A 72 2.97 -2.70 4.01
CA ALA A 72 3.91 -3.61 4.65
C ALA A 72 5.21 -3.74 3.84
N VAL A 73 5.12 -3.95 2.53
CA VAL A 73 6.30 -4.06 1.65
C VAL A 73 7.08 -2.74 1.60
N GLY A 74 6.39 -1.60 1.52
CA GLY A 74 7.02 -0.28 1.58
C GLY A 74 7.80 -0.08 2.88
N LEU A 75 7.18 -0.41 4.02
CA LEU A 75 7.80 -0.29 5.34
C LEU A 75 9.00 -1.24 5.50
N LEU A 76 8.85 -2.49 5.07
CA LEU A 76 9.90 -3.51 5.16
C LEU A 76 11.13 -3.12 4.33
N THR A 77 10.89 -2.58 3.12
CA THR A 77 11.95 -2.06 2.25
C THR A 77 12.65 -0.86 2.87
N ALA A 78 11.91 0.06 3.50
CA ALA A 78 12.48 1.22 4.20
C ALA A 78 13.36 0.79 5.38
N ILE A 79 12.89 -0.17 6.19
CA ILE A 79 13.65 -0.74 7.32
C ILE A 79 14.92 -1.42 6.83
N LEU A 80 14.83 -2.29 5.82
CA LEU A 80 15.99 -2.99 5.26
C LEU A 80 17.01 -2.01 4.68
N THR A 81 16.54 -0.95 4.02
CA THR A 81 17.43 0.08 3.47
C THR A 81 18.13 0.84 4.58
N TYR A 82 17.42 1.21 5.65
CA TYR A 82 18.00 1.88 6.82
C TYR A 82 19.05 1.01 7.50
N PHE A 83 18.74 -0.27 7.77
CA PHE A 83 19.68 -1.21 8.36
C PHE A 83 20.90 -1.48 7.46
N SER A 84 20.70 -1.60 6.15
CA SER A 84 21.79 -1.79 5.19
C SER A 84 22.74 -0.60 5.20
N VAL A 85 22.21 0.64 5.22
CA VAL A 85 23.01 1.86 5.30
C VAL A 85 23.74 1.95 6.64
N LEU A 86 23.07 1.66 7.75
CA LEU A 86 23.67 1.67 9.08
C LEU A 86 24.82 0.65 9.18
N PHE A 87 24.57 -0.60 8.76
CA PHE A 87 25.53 -1.69 8.87
C PHE A 87 26.72 -1.54 7.90
N LEU A 88 26.49 -1.06 6.67
CA LEU A 88 27.58 -0.73 5.74
C LEU A 88 28.38 0.50 6.19
N GLY A 89 27.73 1.49 6.78
CA GLY A 89 28.39 2.66 7.35
C GLY A 89 29.38 2.32 8.46
N PHE A 90 29.13 1.26 9.24
CA PHE A 90 30.06 0.76 10.26
C PHE A 90 31.29 0.03 9.69
N ARG A 91 31.19 -0.59 8.50
CA ARG A 91 32.34 -1.29 7.88
C ARG A 91 33.37 -0.35 7.27
N GLU A 92 32.98 0.85 6.88
CA GLU A 92 33.91 1.83 6.30
C GLU A 92 34.84 2.43 7.37
N THR A 93 34.40 2.51 8.63
CA THR A 93 35.20 3.08 9.73
C THR A 93 36.25 2.11 10.28
N GLU A 94 36.06 0.80 10.12
CA GLU A 94 36.98 -0.23 10.65
C GLU A 94 38.26 -0.41 9.79
N HIS A 95 38.28 0.12 8.56
CA HIS A 95 39.43 0.02 7.66
C HIS A 95 40.33 1.27 7.63
N THR A 96 40.05 2.26 8.48
CA THR A 96 40.78 3.53 8.57
C THR A 96 41.60 3.72 9.85
N ASP A 97 41.64 2.71 10.73
CA ASP A 97 42.52 2.68 11.91
C ASP A 97 43.73 1.76 11.72
#